data_AF-A0AA39FQP8-F1
#
_entry.id   AF-A0AA39FQP8-F1
#
_cell.length_a   1.000
_cell.length_b   1.000
_cell.length_c   1.000
_cell.angle_alpha   90.00
_cell.angle_beta   90.00
_cell.angle_gamma   90.00
#
_symmetry.space_group_name_H-M   'P 1'
#
loop_
_entity.id
_entity.type
_entity.pdbx_description
1 polymer ?
#
loop_
_entity_poly.entity_id
_entity_poly.type
_entity_poly.pdbx_seq_one_letter_code
_entity_poly.pdbx_strand_id
1 'polypeptide(L)'
;MIGNRSIFRCLLFNIRLNHTNGQAKYPTKKKNIMDKKTALHPYRKLHPWKSLTDFTDSILNQIIYNNDGLVAINKPYGISARPRGTNAITKKNTPSGIIGEKNYTIADTLPSIAEKLGYDSLKIVKTPERFTTGVMLLSANDKITQAVDKSMKRAEGARIIPRTYWTITRRVPIYRDGERRVAMKPVTNPGSTSSQPHIVSTWGKNERDRGDIKILNVQFKVLCAATHNLASLLEIKSSTSQWHAVRLFAATILLSPILGDRIYGSRAQDVLGKYINISPFTEAAHAPPVLDKDLLQHLKLTSAKTLIIPAHVHLREMFLPWFRTKGNDITITAAPQPEFLWTCQQLQMDEQILESFNNDSENSHVINSDIELPKTTQCIAIT
;
A
#
# COMPACT_ATOMS: atom_id res chain seq x y z
N MET A 1 51.49 29.36 -56.98
CA MET A 1 52.24 29.95 -55.84
C MET A 1 51.20 30.44 -54.84
N ILE A 2 50.97 29.72 -53.74
CA ILE A 2 51.45 30.03 -52.37
C ILE A 2 51.06 31.47 -52.00
N GLY A 3 50.24 31.80 -51.00
CA GLY A 3 49.91 31.14 -49.74
C GLY A 3 50.21 32.11 -48.58
N ASN A 4 49.35 32.07 -47.57
CA ASN A 4 49.63 32.32 -46.15
C ASN A 4 49.17 33.61 -45.43
N ARG A 5 48.78 33.34 -44.18
CA ARG A 5 48.09 34.11 -43.12
C ARG A 5 48.94 35.23 -42.51
N SER A 6 48.31 36.15 -41.75
CA SER A 6 48.70 36.47 -40.35
C SER A 6 48.10 37.77 -39.76
N ILE A 7 47.42 37.62 -38.61
CA ILE A 7 47.41 38.45 -37.38
C ILE A 7 46.91 39.91 -37.44
N PHE A 8 45.75 40.15 -36.80
CA PHE A 8 45.30 41.46 -36.35
C PHE A 8 45.93 41.81 -34.98
N ARG A 9 46.71 42.89 -34.95
CA ARG A 9 47.23 43.55 -33.73
C ARG A 9 46.16 44.48 -33.15
N CYS A 10 45.82 44.29 -31.89
CA CYS A 10 45.02 45.22 -31.10
C CYS A 10 45.96 46.24 -30.43
N LEU A 11 45.75 47.54 -30.69
CA LEU A 11 46.50 48.64 -30.09
C LEU A 11 45.85 49.05 -28.77
N LEU A 12 46.69 49.13 -27.73
CA LEU A 12 46.42 49.59 -26.38
C LEU A 12 46.09 51.09 -26.36
N PHE A 13 45.00 51.46 -25.67
CA PHE A 13 44.83 52.81 -25.13
C PHE A 13 44.59 52.73 -23.62
N ASN A 14 45.50 53.33 -22.86
CA ASN A 14 45.44 53.49 -21.41
C ASN A 14 44.44 54.57 -21.04
N ILE A 15 43.50 54.28 -20.13
CA ILE A 15 42.82 55.30 -19.32
C ILE A 15 42.96 54.93 -17.84
N ARG A 16 43.45 55.94 -17.10
CA ARG A 16 43.79 55.95 -15.67
C ARG A 16 42.64 55.52 -14.76
N LEU A 17 42.99 54.72 -13.76
CA LEU A 17 42.23 54.42 -12.56
C LEU A 17 42.04 55.68 -11.69
N ASN A 18 40.79 55.99 -11.35
CA ASN A 18 40.46 56.79 -10.17
C ASN A 18 39.63 55.90 -9.23
N HIS A 19 40.23 55.60 -8.07
CA HIS A 19 39.61 54.83 -6.99
C HIS A 19 38.41 55.59 -6.41
N THR A 20 37.24 54.97 -6.46
CA THR A 20 36.14 55.27 -5.53
C THR A 20 35.77 53.96 -4.82
N ASN A 21 35.95 53.94 -3.50
CA ASN A 21 35.60 52.83 -2.63
C ASN A 21 34.07 52.68 -2.56
N GLY A 22 33.49 51.97 -3.51
CA GLY A 22 32.13 51.46 -3.44
C GLY A 22 32.18 49.99 -3.06
N GLN A 23 32.10 49.66 -1.77
CA GLN A 23 31.89 48.28 -1.34
C GLN A 23 30.56 47.77 -1.90
N ALA A 24 30.61 46.71 -2.71
CA ALA A 24 29.42 45.98 -3.13
C ALA A 24 28.72 45.42 -1.88
N LYS A 25 27.57 46.00 -1.54
CA LYS A 25 26.66 45.45 -0.53
C LYS A 25 25.99 44.21 -1.13
N TYR A 26 26.59 43.04 -0.91
CA TYR A 26 25.86 41.78 -1.07
C TYR A 26 24.66 41.79 -0.13
N PRO A 27 23.45 41.41 -0.57
CA PRO A 27 22.33 41.23 0.33
C PRO A 27 22.64 40.02 1.23
N THR A 28 23.17 40.29 2.42
CA THR A 28 23.29 39.33 3.51
C THR A 28 21.90 39.06 4.06
N LYS A 29 21.11 38.24 3.35
CA LYS A 29 20.03 37.50 3.99
C LYS A 29 20.67 36.48 4.92
N LYS A 30 20.97 36.90 6.16
CA LYS A 30 20.91 36.00 7.31
C LYS A 30 19.49 35.46 7.35
N LYS A 31 19.23 34.37 6.62
CA LYS A 31 18.10 33.51 6.97
C LYS A 31 18.39 33.08 8.41
N ASN A 32 17.46 33.36 9.31
CA ASN A 32 17.47 32.74 10.63
C ASN A 32 17.46 31.22 10.40
N ILE A 33 18.64 30.60 10.48
CA ILE A 33 18.84 29.14 10.52
C ILE A 33 18.65 28.75 11.99
N MET A 34 17.49 29.04 12.55
CA MET A 34 17.03 28.49 13.82
C MET A 34 15.54 28.23 13.67
N ASP A 35 15.18 26.95 13.73
CA ASP A 35 13.84 26.39 13.92
C ASP A 35 12.78 26.51 12.81
N LYS A 36 13.10 25.99 11.62
CA LYS A 36 12.13 25.12 10.93
C LYS A 36 12.66 23.70 10.94
N LYS A 37 12.42 22.98 12.05
CA LYS A 37 12.41 21.51 12.03
C LYS A 37 11.34 21.12 11.01
N THR A 38 11.73 20.98 9.75
CA THR A 38 10.79 20.71 8.65
C THR A 38 10.13 19.39 8.99
N ALA A 39 8.86 19.45 9.36
CA ALA A 39 8.10 18.27 9.75
C ALA A 39 8.28 17.22 8.65
N LEU A 40 8.85 16.07 9.03
CA LEU A 40 9.16 15.03 8.08
C LEU A 40 7.86 14.57 7.42
N HIS A 41 7.85 14.53 6.08
CA HIS A 41 6.67 14.12 5.31
C HIS A 41 6.13 12.75 5.81
N PRO A 42 4.81 12.56 5.99
CA PRO A 42 4.23 11.33 6.57
C PRO A 42 4.69 10.04 5.89
N TYR A 43 4.77 10.03 4.56
CA TYR A 43 5.32 8.89 3.79
C TYR A 43 6.77 8.49 4.10
N ARG A 44 7.54 9.32 4.84
CA ARG A 44 8.88 8.96 5.30
C ARG A 44 8.88 8.31 6.69
N LYS A 45 7.72 8.24 7.34
CA LYS A 45 7.52 7.66 8.67
C LYS A 45 6.88 6.26 8.61
N LEU A 46 6.84 5.62 7.44
CA LEU A 46 6.22 4.29 7.26
C LEU A 46 6.90 3.21 8.10
N HIS A 47 8.22 3.33 8.32
CA HIS A 47 9.01 2.39 9.11
C HIS A 47 9.73 3.16 10.25
N PRO A 48 9.01 3.52 11.34
CA PRO A 48 9.57 4.33 12.41
C PRO A 48 10.47 3.54 13.38
N TRP A 49 10.47 2.21 13.27
CA TRP A 49 11.04 1.31 14.27
C TRP A 49 12.57 1.33 14.33
N LYS A 50 13.11 1.37 15.54
CA LYS A 50 14.57 1.37 15.77
C LYS A 50 15.15 -0.03 15.88
N SER A 51 14.40 -0.97 16.45
CA SER A 51 14.79 -2.36 16.69
C SER A 51 13.68 -3.33 16.32
N LEU A 52 13.98 -4.64 16.34
CA LEU A 52 12.96 -5.68 16.17
C LEU A 52 11.97 -5.67 17.34
N THR A 53 12.42 -5.42 18.57
CA THR A 53 11.55 -5.32 19.75
C THR A 53 10.54 -4.18 19.62
N ASP A 54 11.00 -2.99 19.22
CA ASP A 54 10.15 -1.82 18.96
C ASP A 54 9.12 -2.11 17.84
N PHE A 55 9.54 -2.85 16.82
CA PHE A 55 8.63 -3.35 15.79
C PHE A 55 7.59 -4.33 16.35
N THR A 56 8.00 -5.32 17.14
CA THR A 56 7.10 -6.28 17.81
C THR A 56 6.08 -5.58 18.69
N ASP A 57 6.50 -4.63 19.52
CA ASP A 57 5.61 -3.84 20.38
C ASP A 57 4.63 -2.99 19.55
N SER A 58 5.10 -2.41 18.44
CA SER A 58 4.23 -1.74 17.49
C SER A 58 3.20 -2.68 16.85
N ILE A 59 3.53 -3.95 16.60
CA ILE A 59 2.59 -4.93 16.04
C ILE A 59 1.56 -5.38 17.09
N LEU A 60 1.97 -5.54 18.34
CA LEU A 60 1.06 -5.85 19.46
C LEU A 60 0.01 -4.75 19.64
N ASN A 61 0.42 -3.49 19.56
CA ASN A 61 -0.49 -2.34 19.59
C ASN A 61 -1.42 -2.25 18.37
N GLN A 62 -1.19 -3.06 17.33
CA GLN A 62 -2.01 -3.14 16.11
C GLN A 62 -2.89 -4.39 16.08
N ILE A 63 -3.01 -5.12 17.21
CA ILE A 63 -3.99 -6.21 17.33
C ILE A 63 -5.39 -5.60 17.37
N ILE A 64 -6.23 -6.03 16.42
CA ILE A 64 -7.60 -5.55 16.23
C ILE A 64 -8.65 -6.61 16.57
N TYR A 65 -8.21 -7.85 16.81
CA TYR A 65 -9.07 -8.95 17.24
C TYR A 65 -8.21 -10.00 17.95
N ASN A 66 -8.66 -10.49 19.10
CA ASN A 66 -8.04 -11.62 19.78
C ASN A 66 -9.12 -12.39 20.54
N ASN A 67 -9.59 -13.50 19.97
CA ASN A 67 -10.61 -14.32 20.62
C ASN A 67 -10.45 -15.79 20.26
N ASP A 68 -10.44 -16.65 21.27
CA ASP A 68 -10.36 -18.10 21.17
C ASP A 68 -9.25 -18.62 20.22
N GLY A 69 -8.08 -17.97 20.21
CA GLY A 69 -6.98 -18.36 19.33
C GLY A 69 -7.10 -17.92 17.87
N LEU A 70 -8.12 -17.14 17.48
CA LEU A 70 -8.08 -16.33 16.25
C LEU A 70 -7.57 -14.94 16.64
N VAL A 71 -6.48 -14.51 16.02
CA VAL A 71 -5.90 -13.18 16.23
C VAL A 71 -5.89 -12.44 14.90
N ALA A 72 -6.24 -11.16 14.90
CA ALA A 72 -6.09 -10.31 13.74
C ALA A 72 -5.28 -9.06 14.05
N ILE A 73 -4.47 -8.65 13.07
CA ILE A 73 -3.55 -7.52 13.16
C ILE A 73 -3.83 -6.57 12.00
N ASN A 74 -3.79 -5.27 12.26
CA ASN A 74 -3.72 -4.26 11.22
C ASN A 74 -2.29 -4.16 10.68
N LYS A 75 -1.99 -4.90 9.61
CA LYS A 75 -0.63 -5.02 9.07
C LYS A 75 -0.14 -3.65 8.55
N PRO A 76 1.06 -3.19 8.94
CA PRO A 76 1.64 -1.96 8.42
C PRO A 76 2.13 -2.11 6.98
N TYR A 77 2.31 -0.98 6.29
CA TYR A 77 2.76 -0.95 4.89
C TYR A 77 4.20 -1.44 4.76
N GLY A 78 4.52 -2.14 3.66
CA GLY A 78 5.91 -2.46 3.32
C GLY A 78 6.52 -3.67 4.03
N ILE A 79 5.86 -4.21 5.05
CA ILE A 79 6.29 -5.42 5.78
C ILE A 79 5.80 -6.69 5.08
N SER A 80 6.71 -7.63 4.85
CA SER A 80 6.36 -8.95 4.32
C SER A 80 5.88 -9.88 5.44
N ALA A 81 4.91 -10.74 5.15
CA ALA A 81 4.43 -11.71 6.15
C ALA A 81 5.48 -12.77 6.49
N ARG A 82 6.25 -13.21 5.50
CA ARG A 82 7.29 -14.24 5.61
C ARG A 82 8.58 -13.77 4.96
N PRO A 83 9.74 -14.36 5.32
CA PRO A 83 11.00 -14.12 4.62
C PRO A 83 10.87 -14.38 3.12
N ARG A 84 11.62 -13.63 2.32
CA ARG A 84 11.75 -13.93 0.88
C ARG A 84 12.44 -15.29 0.74
N GLY A 85 11.79 -16.24 0.08
CA GLY A 85 12.44 -17.47 -0.32
C GLY A 85 13.61 -17.19 -1.27
N THR A 86 14.69 -17.95 -1.14
CA THR A 86 15.88 -17.88 -2.00
C THR A 86 15.58 -18.07 -3.50
N ASN A 87 14.45 -18.70 -3.81
CA ASN A 87 14.00 -19.00 -5.19
C ASN A 87 13.00 -17.99 -5.77
N ALA A 88 12.84 -16.80 -5.17
CA ALA A 88 11.99 -15.75 -5.75
C ALA A 88 12.68 -15.05 -6.94
N ILE A 89 12.87 -15.81 -8.02
CA ILE A 89 13.27 -15.30 -9.34
C ILE A 89 12.07 -14.53 -9.91
N THR A 90 11.86 -13.30 -9.45
CA THR A 90 11.13 -12.29 -10.22
C THR A 90 11.98 -11.04 -10.35
N LYS A 91 12.74 -11.09 -11.44
CA LYS A 91 13.33 -10.03 -12.25
C LYS A 91 12.65 -8.65 -12.10
N LYS A 92 13.18 -7.85 -11.19
CA LYS A 92 13.52 -6.41 -11.29
C LYS A 92 13.60 -5.91 -9.84
N ASN A 93 14.78 -5.43 -9.44
CA ASN A 93 14.98 -4.66 -8.20
C ASN A 93 14.20 -3.33 -8.31
N THR A 94 12.87 -3.36 -8.34
CA THR A 94 12.09 -2.14 -8.18
C THR A 94 12.34 -1.66 -6.76
N PRO A 95 12.95 -0.48 -6.55
CA PRO A 95 13.16 0.06 -5.23
C PRO A 95 11.83 0.08 -4.49
N SER A 96 11.81 -0.28 -3.21
CA SER A 96 10.58 -0.26 -2.40
C SER A 96 9.96 1.14 -2.33
N GLY A 97 10.79 2.18 -2.47
CA GLY A 97 10.41 3.57 -2.26
C GLY A 97 10.27 3.92 -0.76
N ILE A 98 10.50 2.95 0.12
CA ILE A 98 10.38 3.12 1.57
C ILE A 98 11.70 3.66 2.11
N ILE A 99 11.65 4.86 2.68
CA ILE A 99 12.82 5.48 3.29
C ILE A 99 13.05 4.84 4.65
N GLY A 100 14.28 4.36 4.89
CA GLY A 100 14.62 3.67 6.14
C GLY A 100 14.01 2.27 6.24
N GLU A 101 13.77 1.61 5.09
CA GLU A 101 13.21 0.27 5.01
C GLU A 101 13.92 -0.69 5.99
N LYS A 102 13.10 -1.43 6.72
CA LYS A 102 13.55 -2.44 7.69
C LYS A 102 13.34 -3.81 7.09
N ASN A 103 14.32 -4.69 7.25
CA ASN A 103 14.24 -6.07 6.79
C ASN A 103 13.63 -6.98 7.88
N TYR A 104 12.47 -6.57 8.39
CA TYR A 104 11.68 -7.37 9.33
C TYR A 104 10.50 -7.99 8.59
N THR A 105 10.05 -9.13 9.10
CA THR A 105 8.84 -9.82 8.65
C THR A 105 7.92 -10.05 9.83
N ILE A 106 6.63 -10.26 9.56
CA ILE A 106 5.68 -10.62 10.63
C ILE A 106 6.11 -11.93 11.30
N ALA A 107 6.63 -12.90 10.53
CA ALA A 107 7.14 -14.16 11.05
C ALA A 107 8.18 -13.97 12.17
N ASP A 108 9.04 -12.96 12.07
CA ASP A 108 10.08 -12.67 13.08
C ASP A 108 9.49 -12.24 14.43
N THR A 109 8.26 -11.71 14.42
CA THR A 109 7.56 -11.21 15.63
C THR A 109 6.67 -12.27 16.27
N LEU A 110 6.32 -13.35 15.56
CA LEU A 110 5.32 -14.32 16.02
C LEU A 110 5.65 -14.98 17.37
N PRO A 111 6.91 -15.39 17.67
CA PRO A 111 7.21 -15.99 18.98
C PRO A 111 6.88 -15.06 20.15
N SER A 112 7.35 -13.81 20.07
CA SER A 112 7.11 -12.81 21.11
C SER A 112 5.64 -12.37 21.20
N ILE A 113 4.92 -12.34 20.08
CA ILE A 113 3.48 -12.06 20.08
C ILE A 113 2.72 -13.21 20.72
N ALA A 114 3.06 -14.46 20.39
CA ALA A 114 2.41 -15.64 20.95
C ALA A 114 2.58 -15.68 22.47
N GLU A 115 3.81 -15.48 22.96
CA GLU A 115 4.14 -15.39 24.37
C GLU A 115 3.31 -14.31 25.09
N LYS A 116 3.31 -13.07 24.57
CA LYS A 116 2.57 -11.95 25.18
C LYS A 116 1.05 -12.12 25.16
N LEU A 117 0.51 -12.91 24.23
CA LEU A 117 -0.92 -13.21 24.15
C LEU A 117 -1.31 -14.51 24.88
N GLY A 118 -0.36 -15.22 25.50
CA GLY A 118 -0.63 -16.47 26.22
C GLY A 118 -0.93 -17.66 25.30
N TYR A 119 -0.37 -17.67 24.08
CA TYR A 119 -0.49 -18.79 23.14
C TYR A 119 0.84 -19.53 22.98
N ASP A 120 0.79 -20.86 22.85
CA ASP A 120 1.98 -21.68 22.61
C ASP A 120 2.71 -21.30 21.32
N SER A 121 1.94 -20.97 20.27
CA SER A 121 2.47 -20.52 18.99
C SER A 121 1.40 -19.79 18.19
N LEU A 122 1.81 -18.97 17.22
CA LEU A 122 0.92 -18.34 16.25
C LEU A 122 1.38 -18.67 14.83
N LYS A 123 0.41 -18.94 13.94
CA LYS A 123 0.63 -19.21 12.51
C LYS A 123 -0.06 -18.17 11.65
N ILE A 124 0.60 -17.69 10.59
CA ILE A 124 -0.01 -16.79 9.61
C ILE A 124 -0.97 -17.58 8.71
N VAL A 125 -2.27 -17.23 8.76
CA VAL A 125 -3.33 -17.90 7.99
C VAL A 125 -3.67 -17.14 6.72
N LYS A 126 -4.01 -15.86 6.85
CA LYS A 126 -4.31 -14.96 5.71
C LYS A 126 -3.53 -13.67 5.89
N THR A 127 -2.97 -13.18 4.80
CA THR A 127 -2.20 -11.94 4.79
C THR A 127 -2.59 -11.09 3.57
N PRO A 128 -2.66 -9.76 3.73
CA PRO A 128 -2.61 -8.87 2.58
C PRO A 128 -1.21 -8.91 1.94
N GLU A 129 -1.08 -8.29 0.76
CA GLU A 129 0.20 -8.13 0.08
C GLU A 129 1.19 -7.31 0.92
N ARG A 130 2.47 -7.38 0.57
CA ARG A 130 3.53 -6.59 1.20
C ARG A 130 3.18 -5.09 1.26
N PHE A 131 2.73 -4.53 0.13
CA PHE A 131 2.40 -3.12 -0.04
C PHE A 131 0.90 -2.83 0.12
N THR A 132 0.22 -3.67 0.90
CA THR A 132 -1.18 -3.47 1.30
C THR A 132 -1.25 -3.51 2.82
N THR A 133 -1.95 -2.54 3.41
CA THR A 133 -2.18 -2.45 4.85
C THR A 133 -3.49 -3.15 5.24
N GLY A 134 -3.76 -3.31 6.53
CA GLY A 134 -5.05 -3.81 7.02
C GLY A 134 -5.05 -5.27 7.47
N VAL A 135 -6.23 -5.89 7.46
CA VAL A 135 -6.50 -7.14 8.19
C VAL A 135 -5.58 -8.29 7.76
N MET A 136 -4.76 -8.77 8.71
CA MET A 136 -4.02 -10.02 8.66
C MET A 136 -4.56 -10.97 9.72
N LEU A 137 -4.75 -12.25 9.38
CA LEU A 137 -5.24 -13.27 10.31
C LEU A 137 -4.13 -14.23 10.73
N LEU A 138 -4.02 -14.45 12.04
CA LEU A 138 -3.19 -15.44 12.69
C LEU A 138 -4.05 -16.46 13.46
N SER A 139 -3.51 -17.65 13.67
CA SER A 139 -4.16 -18.73 14.43
C SER A 139 -3.22 -19.31 15.48
N ALA A 140 -3.75 -19.56 16.68
CA ALA A 140 -3.03 -20.19 17.77
C ALA A 140 -2.88 -21.72 17.61
N ASN A 141 -3.75 -22.35 16.82
CA ASN A 141 -3.70 -23.79 16.58
C ASN A 141 -4.32 -24.18 15.23
N ASP A 142 -4.12 -25.43 14.82
CA ASP A 142 -4.56 -25.93 13.51
C ASP A 142 -6.08 -26.04 13.37
N LYS A 143 -6.82 -26.20 14.47
CA LYS A 143 -8.29 -26.18 14.43
C LYS A 143 -8.78 -24.81 13.96
N ILE A 144 -8.17 -23.73 14.43
CA ILE A 144 -8.51 -22.36 14.00
C ILE A 144 -8.09 -22.11 12.55
N THR A 145 -6.89 -22.54 12.16
CA THR A 145 -6.45 -22.48 10.75
C THR A 145 -7.48 -23.12 9.82
N GLN A 146 -7.91 -24.34 10.14
CA GLN A 146 -8.90 -25.06 9.35
C GLN A 146 -10.28 -24.38 9.37
N ALA A 147 -10.68 -23.77 10.48
CA ALA A 147 -11.94 -23.03 10.56
C ALA A 147 -11.96 -21.82 9.62
N VAL A 148 -10.87 -21.04 9.57
CA VAL A 148 -10.71 -19.91 8.63
C VAL A 148 -10.74 -20.40 7.19
N ASP A 149 -10.02 -21.48 6.86
CA ASP A 149 -9.98 -22.02 5.50
C ASP A 149 -11.34 -22.59 5.06
N LYS A 150 -12.06 -23.29 5.94
CA LYS A 150 -13.43 -23.76 5.67
C LYS A 150 -14.38 -22.60 5.45
N SER A 151 -14.28 -21.55 6.27
CA SER A 151 -15.08 -20.33 6.13
C SER A 151 -14.86 -19.66 4.77
N MET A 152 -13.60 -19.50 4.35
CA MET A 152 -13.24 -18.94 3.04
C MET A 152 -13.74 -19.79 1.86
N LYS A 153 -13.65 -21.12 1.95
CA LYS A 153 -14.19 -22.03 0.93
C LYS A 153 -15.73 -21.94 0.84
N ARG A 154 -16.41 -21.80 1.97
CA ARG A 154 -17.87 -21.60 2.02
C ARG A 154 -18.25 -20.27 1.38
N ALA A 155 -17.50 -19.20 1.67
CA ALA A 155 -17.71 -17.92 1.00
C ALA A 155 -17.61 -18.06 -0.52
N GLU A 156 -16.58 -18.75 -1.03
CA GLU A 156 -16.42 -19.01 -2.46
C GLU A 156 -17.59 -19.83 -3.05
N GLY A 157 -18.02 -20.89 -2.36
CA GLY A 157 -19.16 -21.73 -2.78
C GLY A 157 -20.49 -21.00 -2.79
N ALA A 158 -20.73 -20.14 -1.80
CA ALA A 158 -21.93 -19.31 -1.65
C ALA A 158 -21.86 -17.99 -2.46
N ARG A 159 -20.78 -17.76 -3.22
CA ARG A 159 -20.52 -16.51 -3.98
C ARG A 159 -20.49 -15.25 -3.12
N ILE A 160 -20.16 -15.39 -1.84
CA ILE A 160 -19.91 -14.27 -0.93
C ILE A 160 -18.51 -13.70 -1.22
N ILE A 161 -18.38 -12.38 -1.25
CA ILE A 161 -17.11 -11.67 -1.48
C ILE A 161 -16.52 -11.24 -0.13
N PRO A 162 -15.51 -11.93 0.42
CA PRO A 162 -15.19 -11.84 1.84
C PRO A 162 -14.16 -10.76 2.20
N ARG A 163 -13.75 -9.92 1.25
CA ARG A 163 -12.69 -8.93 1.48
C ARG A 163 -13.14 -7.58 0.96
N THR A 164 -13.19 -6.58 1.82
CA THR A 164 -13.46 -5.18 1.46
C THR A 164 -12.16 -4.39 1.51
N TYR A 165 -11.80 -3.75 0.41
CA TYR A 165 -10.63 -2.89 0.32
C TYR A 165 -11.05 -1.44 0.17
N TRP A 166 -10.31 -0.55 0.81
CA TRP A 166 -10.34 0.87 0.49
C TRP A 166 -9.07 1.27 -0.24
N THR A 167 -9.25 2.07 -1.30
CA THR A 167 -8.16 2.45 -2.19
C THR A 167 -8.27 3.90 -2.61
N ILE A 168 -7.12 4.57 -2.77
CA ILE A 168 -7.07 5.89 -3.40
C ILE A 168 -6.53 5.71 -4.82
N THR A 169 -7.30 6.11 -5.82
CA THR A 169 -6.89 6.08 -7.22
C THR A 169 -6.54 7.48 -7.73
N ARG A 170 -5.70 7.57 -8.76
CA ARG A 170 -5.14 8.85 -9.27
C ARG A 170 -6.08 9.63 -10.21
N ARG A 171 -7.34 9.23 -10.24
CA ARG A 171 -8.44 9.85 -10.99
C ARG A 171 -9.73 9.18 -10.56
N VAL A 172 -10.85 9.78 -10.93
CA VAL A 172 -12.15 9.10 -10.87
C VAL A 172 -12.22 8.03 -11.97
N PRO A 173 -12.56 6.76 -11.63
CA PRO A 173 -12.86 5.71 -12.59
C PRO A 173 -13.94 6.10 -13.61
N ILE A 174 -13.94 5.42 -14.75
CA ILE A 174 -14.98 5.60 -15.78
C ILE A 174 -16.35 5.12 -15.26
N TYR A 175 -16.36 4.04 -14.47
CA TYR A 175 -17.55 3.52 -13.80
C TYR A 175 -17.50 3.88 -12.32
N ARG A 176 -18.55 4.52 -11.80
CA ARG A 176 -18.59 4.92 -10.38
C ARG A 176 -18.93 3.77 -9.44
N ASP A 177 -19.65 2.76 -9.92
CA ASP A 177 -19.95 1.56 -9.17
C ASP A 177 -20.22 0.39 -10.12
N GLY A 178 -20.31 -0.79 -9.54
CA GLY A 178 -20.86 -1.95 -10.22
C GLY A 178 -20.22 -3.26 -9.80
N GLU A 179 -20.67 -4.32 -10.46
CA GLU A 179 -20.17 -5.67 -10.25
C GLU A 179 -19.50 -6.19 -11.52
N ARG A 180 -18.41 -6.95 -11.35
CA ARG A 180 -17.69 -7.58 -12.45
C ARG A 180 -17.31 -9.00 -12.07
N ARG A 181 -17.54 -9.91 -13.00
CA ARG A 181 -17.05 -11.28 -12.96
C ARG A 181 -16.07 -11.48 -14.10
N VAL A 182 -14.79 -11.57 -13.75
CA VAL A 182 -13.69 -11.72 -14.70
C VAL A 182 -12.79 -12.89 -14.27
N ALA A 183 -11.84 -13.26 -15.10
CA ALA A 183 -10.77 -14.18 -14.72
C ALA A 183 -9.42 -13.51 -14.88
N MET A 184 -8.48 -13.85 -14.00
CA MET A 184 -7.08 -13.51 -14.17
C MET A 184 -6.35 -14.72 -14.74
N LYS A 185 -5.35 -14.48 -15.59
CA LYS A 185 -4.45 -15.53 -16.09
C LYS A 185 -3.02 -15.01 -16.22
N PRO A 186 -1.99 -15.83 -15.94
CA PRO A 186 -0.62 -15.53 -16.28
C PRO A 186 -0.45 -15.52 -17.81
N VAL A 187 0.10 -14.44 -18.36
CA VAL A 187 0.40 -14.32 -19.80
C VAL A 187 1.89 -14.09 -19.95
N THR A 188 2.50 -14.78 -20.92
CA THR A 188 3.92 -14.67 -21.24
C THR A 188 4.06 -14.13 -22.64
N ASN A 189 4.96 -13.16 -22.85
CA ASN A 189 5.29 -12.68 -24.19
C ASN A 189 6.10 -13.76 -24.93
N PRO A 190 5.85 -14.06 -26.21
CA PRO A 190 6.74 -14.89 -27.01
C PRO A 190 8.18 -14.37 -26.93
N GLY A 191 9.12 -15.21 -26.50
CA GLY A 191 10.54 -14.84 -26.31
C GLY A 191 10.90 -14.26 -24.94
N SER A 192 9.94 -14.06 -24.02
CA SER A 192 10.22 -13.70 -22.62
C SER A 192 9.99 -14.88 -21.68
N THR A 193 10.80 -14.94 -20.62
CA THR A 193 10.58 -15.86 -19.49
C THR A 193 9.74 -15.24 -18.37
N SER A 194 9.38 -13.96 -18.47
CA SER A 194 8.56 -13.28 -17.46
C SER A 194 7.06 -13.42 -17.78
N SER A 195 6.33 -14.04 -16.86
CA SER A 195 4.87 -14.07 -16.89
C SER A 195 4.28 -12.88 -16.15
N GLN A 196 3.19 -12.32 -16.68
CA GLN A 196 2.49 -11.17 -16.14
C GLN A 196 0.99 -11.49 -16.01
N PRO A 197 0.33 -11.16 -14.89
CA PRO A 197 -1.10 -11.41 -14.77
C PRO A 197 -1.88 -10.46 -15.67
N HIS A 198 -2.92 -11.00 -16.30
CA HIS A 198 -3.83 -10.28 -17.20
C HIS A 198 -5.28 -10.63 -16.87
N ILE A 199 -6.19 -9.66 -17.00
CA ILE A 199 -7.64 -9.88 -16.81
C ILE A 199 -8.29 -10.22 -18.14
N VAL A 200 -9.09 -11.28 -18.17
CA VAL A 200 -9.89 -11.72 -19.32
C VAL A 200 -11.38 -11.78 -18.96
N SER A 201 -12.23 -11.45 -19.92
CA SER A 201 -13.69 -11.47 -19.79
C SER A 201 -14.31 -12.81 -20.18
N THR A 202 -13.58 -13.65 -20.91
CA THR A 202 -14.02 -14.97 -21.37
C THR A 202 -12.94 -16.02 -21.09
N TRP A 203 -13.39 -17.25 -20.82
CA TRP A 203 -12.52 -18.39 -20.52
C TRP A 203 -13.27 -19.71 -20.72
N GLY A 204 -12.54 -20.79 -21.03
CA GLY A 204 -13.10 -22.14 -21.09
C GLY A 204 -13.38 -22.74 -19.71
N LYS A 205 -14.36 -23.65 -19.62
CA LYS A 205 -14.68 -24.38 -18.38
C LYS A 205 -13.45 -25.13 -17.83
N ASN A 206 -12.72 -25.81 -18.71
CA ASN A 206 -11.56 -26.62 -18.36
C ASN A 206 -10.36 -25.79 -17.88
N GLU A 207 -10.23 -24.52 -18.28
CA GLU A 207 -9.14 -23.64 -17.81
C GLU A 207 -9.22 -23.40 -16.30
N ARG A 208 -10.45 -23.28 -15.77
CA ARG A 208 -10.67 -23.15 -14.33
C ARG A 208 -10.25 -24.42 -13.60
N ASP A 209 -10.69 -25.57 -14.09
CA ASP A 209 -10.50 -26.85 -13.41
C ASP A 209 -9.02 -27.28 -13.44
N ARG A 210 -8.27 -26.91 -14.49
CA ARG A 210 -6.81 -27.08 -14.55
C ARG A 210 -6.01 -26.09 -13.69
N GLY A 211 -6.63 -25.01 -13.21
CA GLY A 211 -5.96 -23.96 -12.44
C GLY A 211 -5.20 -22.95 -13.28
N ASP A 212 -5.44 -22.90 -14.59
CA ASP A 212 -4.80 -21.94 -15.52
C ASP A 212 -5.26 -20.50 -15.24
N ILE A 213 -6.44 -20.35 -14.65
CA ILE A 213 -7.07 -19.08 -14.34
C ILE A 213 -7.52 -19.00 -12.89
N LYS A 214 -7.63 -17.77 -12.38
CA LYS A 214 -8.32 -17.49 -11.11
C LYS A 214 -9.52 -16.58 -11.36
N ILE A 215 -10.72 -17.06 -11.03
CA ILE A 215 -11.93 -16.26 -11.10
C ILE A 215 -11.85 -15.14 -10.05
N LEU A 216 -12.18 -13.94 -10.49
CA LEU A 216 -12.22 -12.71 -9.72
C LEU A 216 -13.63 -12.12 -9.82
N ASN A 217 -14.39 -12.22 -8.74
CA ASN A 217 -15.64 -11.49 -8.57
C ASN A 217 -15.34 -10.23 -7.78
N VAL A 218 -15.79 -9.09 -8.31
CA VAL A 218 -15.55 -7.77 -7.74
C VAL A 218 -16.84 -7.00 -7.66
N GLN A 219 -17.07 -6.35 -6.53
CA GLN A 219 -18.03 -5.25 -6.39
C GLN A 219 -17.21 -4.01 -6.09
N PHE A 220 -17.53 -2.87 -6.70
CA PHE A 220 -16.81 -1.64 -6.42
C PHE A 220 -17.76 -0.46 -6.38
N LYS A 221 -17.38 0.56 -5.62
CA LYS A 221 -18.10 1.82 -5.48
C LYS A 221 -17.11 2.95 -5.20
N VAL A 222 -17.22 4.04 -5.93
CA VAL A 222 -16.56 5.31 -5.61
C VAL A 222 -17.28 5.89 -4.40
N LEU A 223 -16.56 5.95 -3.28
CA LEU A 223 -17.08 6.52 -2.04
C LEU A 223 -17.02 8.05 -2.10
N CYS A 224 -15.90 8.59 -2.61
CA CYS A 224 -15.68 10.03 -2.72
C CYS A 224 -14.72 10.35 -3.86
N ALA A 225 -14.91 11.50 -4.51
CA ALA A 225 -13.94 12.09 -5.42
C ALA A 225 -13.21 13.24 -4.72
N ALA A 226 -11.90 13.32 -4.90
CA ALA A 226 -11.10 14.43 -4.41
C ALA A 226 -11.41 15.73 -5.18
N THR A 227 -10.92 16.86 -4.65
CA THR A 227 -10.99 18.17 -5.31
C THR A 227 -10.56 18.08 -6.77
N HIS A 228 -11.33 18.71 -7.65
CA HIS A 228 -11.11 18.72 -9.11
C HIS A 228 -11.01 17.33 -9.78
N ASN A 229 -11.55 16.27 -9.14
CA ASN A 229 -11.47 14.89 -9.64
C ASN A 229 -10.03 14.36 -9.80
N LEU A 230 -9.05 14.96 -9.10
CA LEU A 230 -7.63 14.56 -9.15
C LEU A 230 -7.37 13.15 -8.62
N ALA A 231 -8.27 12.66 -7.77
CA ALA A 231 -8.20 11.34 -7.17
C ALA A 231 -9.60 10.87 -6.76
N SER A 232 -9.73 9.62 -6.34
CA SER A 232 -10.96 9.14 -5.69
C SER A 232 -10.67 8.06 -4.67
N LEU A 233 -11.49 8.03 -3.62
CA LEU A 233 -11.57 6.95 -2.66
C LEU A 233 -12.58 5.93 -3.17
N LEU A 234 -12.14 4.69 -3.31
CA LEU A 234 -12.96 3.57 -3.76
C LEU A 234 -13.05 2.50 -2.67
N GLU A 235 -14.24 1.94 -2.55
CA GLU A 235 -14.44 0.60 -2.00
C GLU A 235 -14.35 -0.42 -3.13
N ILE A 236 -13.54 -1.47 -2.94
CA ILE A 236 -13.43 -2.61 -3.85
C ILE A 236 -13.53 -3.87 -3.02
N LYS A 237 -14.61 -4.63 -3.18
CA LYS A 237 -14.74 -5.97 -2.61
C LYS A 237 -14.17 -7.01 -3.57
N SER A 238 -13.36 -7.93 -3.08
CA SER A 238 -12.69 -8.94 -3.93
C SER A 238 -12.80 -10.38 -3.41
N SER A 239 -13.16 -11.31 -4.31
CA SER A 239 -13.25 -12.73 -3.98
C SER A 239 -11.89 -13.38 -3.73
N THR A 240 -10.81 -12.77 -4.21
CA THR A 240 -9.43 -13.28 -4.10
C THR A 240 -8.42 -12.14 -3.93
N SER A 241 -7.31 -12.42 -3.26
CA SER A 241 -6.15 -11.52 -3.16
C SER A 241 -4.97 -11.97 -4.05
N GLN A 242 -5.13 -13.07 -4.80
CA GLN A 242 -4.08 -13.60 -5.66
C GLN A 242 -3.73 -12.62 -6.79
N TRP A 243 -2.47 -12.66 -7.23
CA TRP A 243 -1.93 -11.88 -8.36
C TRP A 243 -2.25 -10.39 -8.33
N HIS A 244 -2.34 -9.84 -7.12
CA HIS A 244 -2.64 -8.44 -6.89
C HIS A 244 -3.99 -7.99 -7.48
N ALA A 245 -5.02 -8.86 -7.34
CA ALA A 245 -6.33 -8.70 -7.96
C ALA A 245 -6.92 -7.28 -7.93
N VAL A 246 -6.93 -6.63 -6.76
CA VAL A 246 -7.51 -5.29 -6.58
C VAL A 246 -6.75 -4.24 -7.38
N ARG A 247 -5.42 -4.28 -7.31
CA ARG A 247 -4.51 -3.36 -8.00
C ARG A 247 -4.60 -3.53 -9.52
N LEU A 248 -4.58 -4.79 -9.97
CA LEU A 248 -4.72 -5.13 -11.37
C LEU A 248 -6.09 -4.70 -11.91
N PHE A 249 -7.17 -4.94 -11.16
CA PHE A 249 -8.53 -4.56 -11.52
C PHE A 249 -8.67 -3.03 -11.67
N ALA A 250 -8.19 -2.26 -10.69
CA ALA A 250 -8.21 -0.81 -10.73
C ALA A 250 -7.46 -0.25 -11.95
N ALA A 251 -6.28 -0.82 -12.25
CA ALA A 251 -5.49 -0.36 -13.38
C ALA A 251 -6.07 -0.77 -14.74
N THR A 252 -6.66 -1.97 -14.87
CA THR A 252 -7.01 -2.53 -16.19
C THR A 252 -8.48 -2.38 -16.58
N ILE A 253 -9.40 -2.52 -15.62
CA ILE A 253 -10.85 -2.48 -15.86
C ILE A 253 -11.40 -1.09 -15.56
N LEU A 254 -10.98 -0.48 -14.45
CA LEU A 254 -11.42 0.86 -14.08
C LEU A 254 -10.64 1.98 -14.79
N LEU A 255 -9.51 1.63 -15.43
CA LEU A 255 -8.53 2.57 -16.01
C LEU A 255 -8.15 3.69 -15.03
N SER A 256 -8.16 3.36 -13.73
CA SER A 256 -7.90 4.28 -12.65
C SER A 256 -6.92 3.62 -11.67
N PRO A 257 -5.61 3.64 -11.99
CA PRO A 257 -4.64 2.95 -11.17
C PRO A 257 -4.50 3.59 -9.79
N ILE A 258 -4.17 2.75 -8.82
CA ILE A 258 -4.04 3.13 -7.41
C ILE A 258 -2.83 4.07 -7.23
N LEU A 259 -3.01 5.10 -6.40
CA LEU A 259 -1.98 6.06 -6.03
C LEU A 259 -0.82 5.34 -5.32
N GLY A 260 0.40 5.55 -5.80
CA GLY A 260 1.60 4.88 -5.30
C GLY A 260 1.76 3.43 -5.76
N ASP A 261 0.90 2.91 -6.64
CA ASP A 261 1.08 1.58 -7.21
C ASP A 261 2.26 1.58 -8.20
N ARG A 262 3.33 0.85 -7.85
CA ARG A 262 4.55 0.73 -8.64
C ARG A 262 4.57 -0.47 -9.59
N ILE A 263 3.62 -1.39 -9.43
CA ILE A 263 3.55 -2.64 -10.18
C ILE A 263 2.60 -2.50 -11.36
N TYR A 264 1.41 -1.94 -11.12
CA TYR A 264 0.37 -1.78 -12.15
C TYR A 264 0.02 -0.32 -12.42
N GLY A 265 0.61 0.63 -11.68
CA GLY A 265 0.31 2.06 -11.82
C GLY A 265 0.48 2.60 -13.22
N SER A 266 1.33 2.00 -14.05
CA SER A 266 1.57 2.49 -15.42
C SER A 266 0.80 1.69 -16.49
N ARG A 267 -0.07 0.77 -16.06
CA ARG A 267 -0.93 -0.01 -16.97
C ARG A 267 -2.18 0.75 -17.45
N ALA A 268 -2.42 1.95 -16.95
CA ALA A 268 -3.32 2.90 -17.61
C ALA A 268 -2.68 4.28 -17.65
N GLN A 269 -2.69 4.88 -18.83
CA GLN A 269 -2.04 6.16 -19.12
C GLN A 269 -2.95 7.01 -20.00
N ASP A 270 -2.82 8.33 -19.87
CA ASP A 270 -3.44 9.29 -20.77
C ASP A 270 -2.67 9.32 -22.10
N VAL A 271 -3.36 9.02 -23.19
CA VAL A 271 -2.88 9.18 -24.55
C VAL A 271 -3.88 10.05 -25.30
N LEU A 272 -3.47 11.28 -25.60
CA LEU A 272 -4.29 12.27 -26.34
C LEU A 272 -5.65 12.56 -25.67
N GLY A 273 -5.68 12.70 -24.34
CA GLY A 273 -6.88 12.99 -23.56
C GLY A 273 -7.76 11.76 -23.29
N LYS A 274 -7.30 10.57 -23.66
CA LYS A 274 -8.02 9.30 -23.43
C LYS A 274 -7.14 8.35 -22.65
N TYR A 275 -7.69 7.81 -21.58
CA TYR A 275 -7.00 6.78 -20.82
C TYR A 275 -7.16 5.44 -21.51
N ILE A 276 -6.03 4.79 -21.77
CA ILE A 276 -5.99 3.47 -22.41
C ILE A 276 -5.23 2.49 -21.54
N ASN A 277 -5.55 1.21 -21.70
CA ASN A 277 -4.80 0.12 -21.09
C ASN A 277 -3.46 -0.06 -21.81
N ILE A 278 -2.36 -0.11 -21.05
CA ILE A 278 -1.02 -0.32 -21.57
C ILE A 278 -0.64 -1.78 -21.39
N SER A 279 -0.27 -2.41 -22.51
CA SER A 279 0.17 -3.81 -22.52
C SER A 279 1.34 -4.02 -21.55
N PRO A 280 1.30 -5.07 -20.72
CA PRO A 280 2.33 -5.33 -19.70
C PRO A 280 3.69 -5.71 -20.28
N PHE A 281 3.78 -5.89 -21.59
CA PHE A 281 5.01 -6.25 -22.31
C PHE A 281 5.68 -5.06 -22.98
N THR A 282 5.21 -3.84 -22.69
CA THR A 282 5.80 -2.60 -23.19
C THR A 282 6.62 -1.92 -22.09
N GLU A 283 7.67 -1.19 -22.46
CA GLU A 283 8.48 -0.43 -21.49
C GLU A 283 7.65 0.63 -20.74
N ALA A 284 6.64 1.20 -21.40
CA ALA A 284 5.72 2.16 -20.80
C ALA A 284 4.97 1.58 -19.58
N ALA A 285 4.67 0.28 -19.56
CA ALA A 285 4.03 -0.37 -18.41
C ALA A 285 4.94 -0.50 -17.18
N HIS A 286 6.24 -0.27 -17.33
CA HIS A 286 7.25 -0.42 -16.28
C HIS A 286 7.91 0.89 -15.85
N ALA A 287 7.73 1.96 -16.62
CA ALA A 287 8.16 3.30 -16.23
C ALA A 287 7.33 3.80 -15.04
N PRO A 288 7.89 4.56 -14.09
CA PRO A 288 7.10 5.23 -13.06
C PRO A 288 6.01 6.10 -13.69
N PRO A 289 4.77 6.05 -13.19
CA PRO A 289 3.69 6.82 -13.77
C PRO A 289 3.90 8.32 -13.55
N VAL A 290 3.59 9.11 -14.57
CA VAL A 290 3.55 10.58 -14.45
C VAL A 290 2.31 10.94 -13.65
N LEU A 291 2.52 11.67 -12.55
CA LEU A 291 1.44 12.15 -11.69
C LEU A 291 1.08 13.59 -12.06
N ASP A 292 -0.20 13.90 -11.90
CA ASP A 292 -0.73 15.25 -12.08
C ASP A 292 -0.03 16.25 -11.14
N LYS A 293 0.25 17.46 -11.63
CA LYS A 293 1.00 18.48 -10.88
C LYS A 293 0.20 19.03 -9.69
N ASP A 294 -1.11 19.20 -9.87
CA ASP A 294 -2.00 19.70 -8.83
C ASP A 294 -2.17 18.62 -7.75
N LEU A 295 -2.28 17.34 -8.16
CA LEU A 295 -2.21 16.21 -7.24
C LEU A 295 -0.93 16.25 -6.38
N LEU A 296 0.24 16.46 -7.00
CA LEU A 296 1.50 16.57 -6.26
C LEU A 296 1.57 17.79 -5.35
N GLN A 297 0.99 18.91 -5.75
CA GLN A 297 0.90 20.12 -4.94
C GLN A 297 0.07 19.88 -3.67
N HIS A 298 -1.10 19.24 -3.80
CA HIS A 298 -1.92 18.83 -2.65
C HIS A 298 -1.16 17.87 -1.72
N LEU A 299 -0.44 16.91 -2.29
CA LEU A 299 0.42 16.00 -1.52
C LEU A 299 1.73 16.65 -1.04
N LYS A 300 1.97 17.93 -1.27
CA LYS A 300 3.20 18.64 -0.84
C LYS A 300 4.48 17.93 -1.32
N LEU A 301 4.43 17.37 -2.53
CA LEU A 301 5.53 16.64 -3.18
C LEU A 301 5.95 17.31 -4.49
N THR A 302 7.17 17.01 -4.91
CA THR A 302 7.66 17.35 -6.25
C THR A 302 7.74 16.09 -7.11
N SER A 303 7.78 16.24 -8.44
CA SER A 303 7.88 15.11 -9.37
C SER A 303 9.13 14.23 -9.11
N ALA A 304 10.19 14.79 -8.53
CA ALA A 304 11.39 14.05 -8.13
C ALA A 304 11.17 13.14 -6.90
N LYS A 305 10.11 13.36 -6.12
CA LYS A 305 9.81 12.65 -4.86
C LYS A 305 8.57 11.77 -4.95
N THR A 306 8.09 11.44 -6.14
CA THR A 306 6.93 10.53 -6.31
C THR A 306 7.22 9.10 -5.83
N LEU A 307 8.50 8.72 -5.78
CA LEU A 307 8.95 7.40 -5.37
C LEU A 307 8.52 7.01 -3.94
N ILE A 308 8.37 7.99 -3.04
CA ILE A 308 8.05 7.75 -1.63
C ILE A 308 6.55 7.55 -1.37
N ILE A 309 5.69 7.78 -2.37
CA ILE A 309 4.24 7.64 -2.22
C ILE A 309 3.92 6.13 -2.04
N PRO A 310 3.34 5.72 -0.90
CA PRO A 310 2.96 4.32 -0.69
C PRO A 310 1.78 3.96 -1.58
N ALA A 311 1.64 2.68 -1.93
CA ALA A 311 0.43 2.19 -2.56
C ALA A 311 -0.74 2.33 -1.57
N HIS A 312 -1.76 3.12 -1.95
CA HIS A 312 -2.94 3.35 -1.13
C HIS A 312 -3.93 2.21 -1.30
N VAL A 313 -3.59 1.06 -0.72
CA VAL A 313 -4.44 -0.14 -0.66
C VAL A 313 -4.54 -0.57 0.78
N HIS A 314 -5.75 -0.55 1.33
CA HIS A 314 -6.03 -0.97 2.68
C HIS A 314 -7.10 -2.07 2.66
N LEU A 315 -6.78 -3.25 3.18
CA LEU A 315 -7.75 -4.32 3.42
C LEU A 315 -8.54 -3.96 4.69
N ARG A 316 -9.64 -3.24 4.48
CA ARG A 316 -10.51 -2.69 5.53
C ARG A 316 -11.22 -3.79 6.29
N GLU A 317 -11.83 -4.74 5.59
CA GLU A 317 -12.60 -5.82 6.23
C GLU A 317 -12.24 -7.20 5.70
N MET A 318 -12.29 -8.18 6.60
CA MET A 318 -12.34 -9.60 6.27
C MET A 318 -13.56 -10.25 6.91
N PHE A 319 -14.44 -10.79 6.06
CA PHE A 319 -15.64 -11.51 6.46
C PHE A 319 -15.41 -13.02 6.45
N LEU A 320 -15.74 -13.68 7.56
CA LEU A 320 -15.63 -15.11 7.77
C LEU A 320 -17.03 -15.71 8.03
N PRO A 321 -17.75 -16.16 6.99
CA PRO A 321 -19.05 -16.80 7.18
C PRO A 321 -18.93 -18.16 7.85
N TRP A 322 -19.85 -18.46 8.75
CA TRP A 322 -19.96 -19.72 9.50
C TRP A 322 -18.63 -20.15 10.10
N PHE A 323 -17.95 -19.21 10.73
CA PHE A 323 -16.69 -19.45 11.41
C PHE A 323 -16.93 -20.40 12.59
N ARG A 324 -16.27 -21.58 12.53
CA ARG A 324 -16.42 -22.74 13.43
C ARG A 324 -17.78 -23.42 13.39
N THR A 325 -18.85 -22.68 13.61
CA THR A 325 -20.23 -23.19 13.68
C THR A 325 -21.10 -22.54 12.61
N LYS A 326 -22.16 -23.25 12.19
CA LYS A 326 -23.12 -22.73 11.20
C LYS A 326 -23.86 -21.53 11.79
N GLY A 327 -23.98 -20.46 11.01
CA GLY A 327 -24.64 -19.21 11.43
C GLY A 327 -23.77 -18.27 12.27
N ASN A 328 -22.58 -18.69 12.71
CA ASN A 328 -21.66 -17.81 13.42
C ASN A 328 -20.77 -17.07 12.41
N ASP A 329 -21.16 -15.86 12.04
CA ASP A 329 -20.42 -15.03 11.10
C ASP A 329 -19.54 -14.02 11.85
N ILE A 330 -18.31 -13.80 11.36
CA ILE A 330 -17.38 -12.83 11.95
C ILE A 330 -16.94 -11.85 10.88
N THR A 331 -17.02 -10.55 11.19
CA THR A 331 -16.40 -9.48 10.42
C THR A 331 -15.28 -8.87 11.23
N ILE A 332 -14.08 -8.82 10.67
CA ILE A 332 -12.92 -8.17 11.29
C ILE A 332 -12.59 -6.93 10.47
N THR A 333 -12.52 -5.78 11.14
CA THR A 333 -12.34 -4.47 10.50
C THR A 333 -11.05 -3.82 11.00
N ALA A 334 -10.24 -3.26 10.08
CA ALA A 334 -9.03 -2.52 10.39
C ALA A 334 -9.22 -1.03 10.08
N ALA A 335 -8.69 -0.15 10.94
CA ALA A 335 -8.61 1.28 10.65
C ALA A 335 -7.54 1.59 9.58
N PRO A 336 -7.76 2.55 8.66
CA PRO A 336 -6.71 2.97 7.74
C PRO A 336 -5.51 3.53 8.50
N GLN A 337 -4.31 3.29 7.96
CA GLN A 337 -3.08 3.78 8.57
C GLN A 337 -2.97 5.32 8.46
N PRO A 338 -2.23 6.00 9.36
CA PRO A 338 -2.17 7.46 9.40
C PRO A 338 -1.78 8.14 8.08
N GLU A 339 -0.89 7.53 7.30
CA GLU A 339 -0.49 8.03 5.98
C GLU A 339 -1.63 7.98 4.94
N PHE A 340 -2.53 7.00 5.05
CA PHE A 340 -3.69 6.87 4.18
C PHE A 340 -4.69 7.98 4.51
N LEU A 341 -4.97 8.18 5.80
CA LEU A 341 -5.84 9.24 6.32
C LEU A 341 -5.33 10.63 5.96
N TRP A 342 -4.03 10.86 6.17
CA TRP A 342 -3.38 12.12 5.80
C TRP A 342 -3.56 12.43 4.31
N THR A 343 -3.47 11.42 3.46
CA THR A 343 -3.68 11.57 2.01
C THR A 343 -5.11 11.95 1.70
N CYS A 344 -6.09 11.31 2.34
CA CYS A 344 -7.50 11.68 2.17
C CYS A 344 -7.75 13.14 2.57
N GLN A 345 -7.17 13.59 3.68
CA GLN A 345 -7.25 14.97 4.16
C GLN A 345 -6.60 15.97 3.20
N GLN A 346 -5.40 15.68 2.67
CA GLN A 346 -4.74 16.58 1.71
C GLN A 346 -5.53 16.72 0.41
N LEU A 347 -6.27 15.68 0.04
CA LEU A 347 -7.12 15.63 -1.15
C LEU A 347 -8.57 16.06 -0.88
N GLN A 348 -8.86 16.55 0.33
CA GLN A 348 -10.17 17.06 0.77
C GLN A 348 -11.30 16.07 0.47
N MET A 349 -11.06 14.79 0.73
CA MET A 349 -12.11 13.77 0.66
C MET A 349 -13.12 13.99 1.78
N ASP A 350 -14.38 13.64 1.51
CA ASP A 350 -15.55 13.90 2.37
C ASP A 350 -15.30 13.57 3.85
N GLU A 351 -15.48 14.57 4.71
CA GLU A 351 -15.26 14.47 6.16
C GLU A 351 -16.16 13.42 6.82
N GLN A 352 -17.38 13.20 6.33
CA GLN A 352 -18.27 12.17 6.91
C GLN A 352 -17.70 10.76 6.72
N ILE A 353 -17.02 10.53 5.60
CA ILE A 353 -16.31 9.27 5.36
C ILE A 353 -15.08 9.19 6.25
N LEU A 354 -14.38 10.30 6.48
CA LEU A 354 -13.26 10.33 7.42
C LEU A 354 -13.71 10.06 8.87
N GLU A 355 -14.86 10.57 9.28
CA GLU A 355 -15.48 10.32 10.59
C GLU A 355 -15.87 8.84 10.76
N SER A 356 -16.35 8.20 9.68
CA SER A 356 -16.58 6.74 9.68
C SER A 356 -15.30 5.93 9.96
N PHE A 357 -14.12 6.49 9.71
CA PHE A 357 -12.86 5.83 10.04
C PHE A 357 -12.57 5.82 11.55
N ASN A 358 -13.01 6.87 12.27
CA ASN A 358 -12.75 7.07 13.69
C ASN A 358 -13.75 6.33 14.57
N ASN A 359 -15.05 6.37 14.23
CA ASN A 359 -16.11 5.67 14.99
C ASN A 359 -15.89 4.15 15.05
N ASP A 360 -15.27 3.58 14.02
CA ASP A 360 -14.97 2.14 13.95
C ASP A 360 -13.73 1.75 14.78
N SER A 361 -12.83 2.70 15.06
CA SER A 361 -11.70 2.46 15.97
C SER A 361 -12.17 2.33 17.42
N GLU A 362 -13.16 3.13 17.83
CA GLU A 362 -13.79 3.05 19.15
C GLU A 362 -14.63 1.77 19.28
N ASN A 363 -15.40 1.40 18.26
CA ASN A 363 -16.19 0.16 18.27
C ASN A 363 -15.34 -1.11 18.21
N SER A 364 -14.13 -1.06 17.64
CA SER A 364 -13.17 -2.18 17.69
C SER A 364 -12.60 -2.45 19.10
N HIS A 365 -12.70 -1.46 19.99
CA HIS A 365 -12.32 -1.58 21.41
C HIS A 365 -13.49 -2.00 22.33
N VAL A 366 -14.74 -1.98 21.85
CA VAL A 366 -15.94 -2.20 22.69
C VAL A 366 -16.41 -3.66 22.74
N ILE A 367 -15.73 -4.61 22.09
CA ILE A 367 -16.00 -6.06 22.29
C ILE A 367 -14.85 -6.71 23.07
N ASN A 368 -14.76 -6.32 24.34
CA ASN A 368 -14.46 -7.12 25.54
C ASN A 368 -13.88 -6.21 26.63
N SER A 369 -14.73 -5.80 27.56
CA SER A 369 -14.31 -5.53 28.93
C SER A 369 -13.64 -6.77 29.53
N ASP A 370 -12.65 -6.54 30.37
CA ASP A 370 -11.93 -7.50 31.22
C ASP A 370 -10.67 -8.13 30.60
N ILE A 371 -9.67 -7.29 30.34
CA ILE A 371 -8.26 -7.69 30.44
C ILE A 371 -7.72 -7.08 31.75
N GLU A 372 -7.93 -7.77 32.88
CA GLU A 372 -7.05 -7.58 34.04
C GLU A 372 -5.72 -8.25 33.72
N LEU A 373 -4.69 -7.44 33.49
CA LEU A 373 -3.31 -7.90 33.52
C LEU A 373 -3.03 -8.52 34.90
N PRO A 374 -2.48 -9.75 35.00
CA PRO A 374 -2.19 -10.35 36.29
C PRO A 374 -1.19 -9.47 37.05
N LYS A 375 -1.62 -8.98 38.22
CA LYS A 375 -0.77 -8.29 39.17
C LYS A 375 0.37 -9.23 39.58
N THR A 376 1.58 -8.73 39.43
CA THR A 376 2.83 -9.35 39.87
C THR A 376 2.72 -9.74 41.34
N THR A 377 2.62 -11.04 41.63
CA THR A 377 2.78 -11.54 43.00
C THR A 377 4.24 -11.39 43.40
N GLN A 378 4.47 -10.51 44.38
CA GLN A 378 5.71 -10.38 45.13
C GLN A 378 6.19 -11.75 45.63
N CYS A 379 7.47 -12.04 45.40
CA CYS A 379 8.21 -13.05 46.13
C CYS A 379 8.11 -12.78 47.63
N ILE A 380 7.56 -13.73 48.39
CA ILE A 380 7.75 -13.82 49.83
C ILE A 380 8.70 -14.99 50.06
N ALA A 381 9.91 -14.67 50.50
CA ALA A 381 10.88 -15.62 51.02
C ALA A 381 10.59 -15.89 52.48
N ILE A 382 10.25 -17.14 52.84
CA ILE A 382 10.39 -17.76 54.17
C ILE A 382 10.48 -19.27 53.87
N THR A 383 11.53 -20.04 54.17
CA THR A 383 12.43 -20.06 55.34
C THR A 383 13.81 -20.55 54.91
#